data_AF-A0A2D0KQ04-F1
#
_entry.id   AF-A0A2D0KQ04-F1
#
_cell.length_a   1.000
_cell.length_b   1.000
_cell.length_c   1.000
_cell.angle_alpha   90.00
_cell.angle_beta   90.00
_cell.angle_gamma   90.00
#
_symmetry.space_group_name_H-M   'P 1'
#
loop_
_entity.id
_entity.type
_entity.pdbx_description
1 polymer ?
#
loop_
_entity_poly.entity_id
_entity_poly.type
_entity_poly.pdbx_seq_one_letter_code
_entity_poly.pdbx_strand_id
1 'polypeptide(L)'
;MVWTVVDDEDALKNINAGFSETALMNYNSWVNNIRNKGLHPKKAAEEIGDANYKRMKGTSKNVQQFEIRLNGSDRVSFILDKKNQDIYVTDIGGHS
;
A
#
# COMPACT_ATOMS: atom_id res chain seq x y z
N MET A 1 0.84 -19.49 -0.20
CA MET A 1 1.57 -18.66 0.78
C MET A 1 0.95 -17.28 0.77
N VAL A 2 0.91 -16.64 1.93
CA VAL A 2 0.25 -15.35 2.15
C VAL A 2 1.32 -14.26 2.15
N TRP A 3 1.02 -13.10 1.56
CA TRP A 3 1.94 -11.96 1.56
C TRP A 3 1.99 -11.33 2.96
N THR A 4 3.17 -10.93 3.40
CA THR A 4 3.35 -10.23 4.67
C THR A 4 3.35 -8.74 4.43
N VAL A 5 2.45 -8.01 5.09
CA VAL A 5 2.53 -6.54 5.14
C VAL A 5 3.32 -6.16 6.37
N VAL A 6 4.46 -5.51 6.17
CA VAL A 6 5.30 -4.91 7.19
C VAL A 6 5.02 -3.40 7.17
N ASP A 7 4.26 -2.96 8.17
CA ASP A 7 3.94 -1.55 8.35
C ASP A 7 5.11 -0.86 9.06
N ASP A 8 5.60 0.25 8.50
CA ASP A 8 6.58 1.10 9.17
C ASP A 8 5.85 1.98 10.20
N GLU A 9 6.30 1.97 11.46
CA GLU A 9 5.67 2.78 12.52
C GLU A 9 5.68 4.28 12.18
N ASP A 10 6.69 4.78 11.46
CA ASP A 10 6.75 6.17 11.01
C ASP A 10 5.75 6.43 9.87
N ALA A 11 5.52 5.45 8.97
CA ALA A 11 4.46 5.57 7.96
C ALA A 11 3.07 5.60 8.60
N LEU A 12 2.84 4.85 9.67
CA LEU A 12 1.58 4.88 10.42
C LEU A 12 1.36 6.22 11.16
N LYS A 13 2.43 6.92 11.55
CA LYS A 13 2.31 8.27 12.16
C LYS A 13 1.75 9.29 11.18
N ASN A 14 2.03 9.15 9.88
CA ASN A 14 1.53 10.05 8.83
C ASN A 14 0.02 9.89 8.57
N ILE A 15 -0.59 8.75 8.93
CA ILE A 15 -2.04 8.51 8.80
C ILE A 15 -2.86 9.48 9.68
N ASN A 16 -2.33 9.94 10.81
CA ASN A 16 -3.17 10.63 11.80
C ASN A 16 -3.36 12.14 11.59
N ALA A 17 -2.56 12.79 10.75
CA ALA A 17 -2.51 14.26 10.70
C ALA A 17 -3.39 14.92 9.63
N GLY A 18 -3.89 14.19 8.62
CA GLY A 18 -4.66 14.78 7.51
C GLY A 18 -5.39 13.79 6.61
N PHE A 19 -5.57 12.55 7.06
CA PHE A 19 -6.09 11.46 6.25
C PHE A 19 -7.61 11.38 6.35
N SER A 20 -8.30 11.23 5.22
CA SER A 20 -9.75 11.08 5.25
C SER A 20 -10.16 9.71 5.80
N GLU A 21 -11.36 9.64 6.40
CA GLU A 21 -11.93 8.35 6.85
C GLU A 21 -12.02 7.34 5.70
N THR A 22 -12.37 7.79 4.50
CA THR A 22 -12.40 6.98 3.29
C THR A 22 -11.03 6.40 2.94
N ALA A 23 -9.97 7.21 3.03
CA ALA A 23 -8.61 6.74 2.75
C ALA A 23 -8.16 5.69 3.77
N LEU A 24 -8.48 5.88 5.05
CA LEU A 24 -8.21 4.91 6.10
C LEU A 24 -8.97 3.59 5.86
N MET A 25 -10.26 3.66 5.51
CA MET A 25 -11.07 2.49 5.17
C MET A 25 -10.49 1.71 3.98
N ASN A 26 -10.06 2.42 2.94
CA ASN A 26 -9.48 1.80 1.75
C ASN A 26 -8.09 1.20 2.04
N TYR A 27 -7.27 1.87 2.86
CA TYR A 27 -5.99 1.33 3.32
C TYR A 27 -6.20 0.03 4.11
N ASN A 28 -7.11 0.05 5.09
CA ASN A 28 -7.43 -1.12 5.89
C ASN A 28 -7.98 -2.28 5.04
N SER A 29 -8.84 -1.97 4.07
CA SER A 29 -9.37 -2.96 3.12
C SER A 29 -8.26 -3.57 2.27
N TRP A 30 -7.32 -2.75 1.79
CA TRP A 30 -6.16 -3.22 1.03
C TRP A 30 -5.26 -4.15 1.86
N VAL A 31 -4.88 -3.74 3.08
CA VAL A 31 -4.07 -4.56 3.99
C VAL A 31 -4.79 -5.87 4.35
N ASN A 32 -6.09 -5.80 4.64
CA ASN A 32 -6.92 -6.97 4.97
C ASN A 32 -6.99 -7.97 3.80
N ASN A 33 -7.18 -7.48 2.57
CA ASN A 33 -7.17 -8.29 1.36
C ASN A 33 -5.82 -9.01 1.14
N ILE A 34 -4.72 -8.39 1.53
CA ILE A 34 -3.38 -9.00 1.44
C ILE A 34 -3.20 -10.05 2.54
N ARG A 35 -3.36 -9.65 3.81
CA ARG A 35 -3.07 -10.48 4.99
C ARG A 35 -4.05 -11.65 5.15
N ASN A 36 -5.34 -11.42 4.95
CA ASN A 36 -6.37 -12.40 5.28
C ASN A 36 -6.89 -13.16 4.06
N LYS A 37 -6.84 -12.57 2.86
CA LYS A 37 -7.24 -13.24 1.61
C LYS A 37 -6.05 -13.70 0.76
N GLY A 38 -4.81 -13.38 1.15
CA GLY A 38 -3.60 -13.76 0.42
C GLY A 38 -3.50 -13.14 -0.97
N LEU A 39 -4.19 -12.02 -1.21
CA LEU A 39 -4.19 -11.38 -2.52
C LEU A 39 -2.84 -10.70 -2.78
N HIS A 40 -2.40 -10.76 -4.04
CA HIS A 40 -1.29 -9.94 -4.51
C HIS A 40 -1.65 -8.45 -4.37
N PRO A 41 -0.71 -7.56 -3.98
CA PRO A 41 -0.99 -6.13 -3.74
C PRO A 41 -1.73 -5.42 -4.86
N LYS A 42 -1.38 -5.73 -6.11
CA LYS A 42 -2.09 -5.23 -7.29
C LYS A 42 -3.58 -5.62 -7.30
N LYS A 43 -3.89 -6.89 -7.04
CA LYS A 43 -5.28 -7.37 -7.00
C LYS A 43 -6.02 -6.80 -5.79
N ALA A 44 -5.37 -6.74 -4.63
CA ALA A 44 -5.94 -6.09 -3.45
C ALA A 44 -6.26 -4.61 -3.70
N ALA A 45 -5.47 -3.91 -4.53
CA ALA A 45 -5.70 -2.53 -4.92
C ALA A 45 -6.89 -2.40 -5.88
N GLU A 46 -7.06 -3.34 -6.81
CA GLU A 46 -8.24 -3.38 -7.71
C GLU A 46 -9.55 -3.54 -6.92
N GLU A 47 -9.53 -4.24 -5.79
CA GLU A 47 -10.70 -4.44 -4.92
C GLU A 47 -11.14 -3.18 -4.15
N ILE A 48 -10.26 -2.20 -3.96
CA ILE A 48 -10.61 -0.92 -3.30
C ILE A 48 -11.07 0.15 -4.32
N GLY A 49 -11.07 -0.16 -5.62
CA GLY A 49 -11.58 0.70 -6.68
C GLY A 49 -10.49 1.35 -7.55
N ASP A 50 -10.56 2.67 -7.75
CA ASP A 50 -9.65 3.46 -8.60
C ASP A 50 -8.26 3.65 -7.99
N ALA A 51 -7.61 2.54 -7.64
CA ALA A 51 -6.37 2.55 -6.88
C ALA A 51 -5.14 2.95 -7.70
N ASN A 52 -5.27 3.20 -9.01
CA ASN A 52 -4.21 3.67 -9.89
C ASN A 52 -2.81 3.08 -9.58
N TYR A 53 -2.71 1.74 -9.65
CA TYR A 53 -1.51 1.01 -9.26
C TYR A 53 -0.31 1.39 -10.12
N LYS A 54 0.60 2.20 -9.57
CA LYS A 54 1.71 2.80 -10.28
C LYS A 54 3.05 2.28 -9.77
N ARG A 55 3.93 1.88 -10.69
CA ARG A 55 5.33 1.57 -10.39
C ARG A 55 6.15 2.86 -10.40
N MET A 56 6.91 3.11 -9.34
CA MET A 56 7.68 4.34 -9.17
C MET A 56 9.15 4.12 -9.61
N LYS A 57 9.97 3.55 -8.73
CA LYS A 57 11.37 3.16 -9.00
C LYS A 57 11.64 1.77 -8.44
N GLY A 58 12.59 1.04 -9.02
CA GLY A 58 13.03 -0.24 -8.49
C GLY A 58 14.52 -0.20 -8.22
N THR A 59 14.93 -0.64 -7.03
CA THR A 59 16.34 -0.89 -6.70
C THR A 59 16.81 -2.23 -7.28
N SER A 60 15.90 -3.17 -7.57
CA SER A 60 16.20 -4.47 -8.17
C SER A 60 14.99 -5.08 -8.91
N LYS A 61 15.18 -6.14 -9.70
CA LYS A 61 14.08 -6.89 -10.37
C LYS A 61 13.03 -7.42 -9.37
N ASN A 62 13.46 -7.76 -8.16
CA ASN A 62 12.62 -8.37 -7.13
C ASN A 62 12.13 -7.38 -6.07
N VAL A 63 12.73 -6.18 -6.00
CA VAL A 63 12.42 -5.15 -5.01
C VAL A 63 12.04 -3.87 -5.76
N GLN A 64 10.75 -3.58 -5.78
CA GLN A 64 10.18 -2.49 -6.57
C GLN A 64 9.27 -1.62 -5.72
N GLN A 65 9.42 -0.31 -5.83
CA GLN A 65 8.54 0.66 -5.20
C GLN A 65 7.29 0.88 -6.07
N PHE A 66 6.16 0.88 -5.41
CA PHE A 66 4.85 1.12 -5.97
C PHE A 66 4.10 2.15 -5.14
N GLU A 67 3.08 2.70 -5.77
CA GLU A 67 2.14 3.61 -5.15
C GLU A 67 0.73 3.23 -5.60
N ILE A 68 -0.22 3.29 -4.68
CA ILE A 68 -1.65 3.19 -4.99
C ILE A 68 -2.39 4.38 -4.42
N ARG A 69 -3.44 4.77 -5.12
CA ARG A 69 -4.42 5.76 -4.70
C ARG A 69 -5.38 5.13 -3.69
N LEU A 70 -5.64 5.85 -2.60
CA LEU A 70 -6.63 5.46 -1.58
C LEU A 70 -7.91 6.28 -1.72
N ASN A 71 -7.82 7.55 -2.12
CA ASN A 71 -8.95 8.40 -2.50
C ASN A 71 -8.46 9.47 -3.52
N GLY A 72 -9.23 10.54 -3.78
CA GLY A 72 -8.81 11.59 -4.71
C GLY A 72 -7.47 12.29 -4.41
N SER A 73 -7.07 12.37 -3.13
CA SER A 73 -5.87 13.10 -2.66
C SER A 73 -4.78 12.19 -2.10
N ASP A 74 -5.17 11.11 -1.43
CA ASP A 74 -4.34 10.30 -0.55
C ASP A 74 -3.85 9.05 -1.27
N ARG A 75 -2.60 8.70 -1.00
CA ARG A 75 -1.90 7.56 -1.56
C ARG A 75 -1.17 6.78 -0.48
N VAL A 76 -0.84 5.54 -0.80
CA VAL A 76 0.16 4.77 -0.05
C VAL A 76 1.28 4.35 -0.98
N SER A 77 2.50 4.63 -0.55
CA SER A 77 3.74 4.17 -1.17
C SER A 77 4.26 2.95 -0.41
N PHE A 78 4.70 1.94 -1.15
CA PHE A 78 5.24 0.72 -0.57
C PHE A 78 6.31 0.08 -1.45
N ILE A 79 7.17 -0.71 -0.83
CA ILE A 79 8.16 -1.55 -1.51
C ILE A 79 7.65 -2.99 -1.52
N LEU A 80 7.61 -3.58 -2.71
CA LEU A 80 7.28 -4.98 -2.90
C LEU A 80 8.54 -5.81 -3.05
N ASP A 81 8.83 -6.68 -2.09
CA ASP A 81 9.83 -7.73 -2.20
C ASP A 81 9.16 -9.03 -2.67
N LYS A 82 9.28 -9.30 -3.97
CA LYS A 82 8.67 -10.50 -4.58
C LYS A 82 9.32 -11.80 -4.13
N LYS A 83 10.59 -11.76 -3.70
CA LYS A 83 11.33 -12.96 -3.31
C LYS A 83 10.85 -13.43 -1.94
N ASN A 84 10.74 -12.49 -1.00
CA ASN A 84 10.31 -12.77 0.37
C ASN A 84 8.79 -12.70 0.56
N GLN A 85 8.05 -12.20 -0.45
CA GLN A 85 6.61 -11.95 -0.39
C GLN A 85 6.23 -10.92 0.68
N ASP A 86 7.12 -9.95 0.88
CA ASP A 86 6.94 -8.87 1.85
C ASP A 86 6.56 -7.56 1.15
N ILE A 87 5.74 -6.79 1.84
CA ILE A 87 5.28 -5.47 1.44
C ILE A 87 5.65 -4.51 2.56
N TYR A 88 6.60 -3.62 2.30
CA TYR A 88 7.05 -2.63 3.26
C TYR A 88 6.34 -1.31 2.95
N VAL A 89 5.43 -0.89 3.81
CA VAL A 89 4.73 0.39 3.64
C VAL A 89 5.65 1.52 4.07
N THR A 90 5.99 2.41 3.14
CA THR A 90 7.02 3.45 3.38
C THR A 90 6.43 4.83 3.65
N ASP A 91 5.25 5.10 3.09
CA ASP A 91 4.57 6.38 3.31
C ASP A 91 3.07 6.25 3.03
N ILE A 92 2.26 6.98 3.79
CA ILE A 92 0.81 7.00 3.69
C ILE A 92 0.37 8.46 3.83
N GLY A 93 -0.12 9.06 2.74
CA GLY A 93 -0.45 10.48 2.73
C GLY A 93 -0.88 11.03 1.36
N GLY A 94 -1.47 12.21 1.38
CA GLY A 94 -1.72 13.02 0.19
C GLY A 94 -0.57 14.00 -0.06
N HIS A 95 -0.38 14.39 -1.33
CA HIS A 95 0.55 15.46 -1.67
C HIS A 95 0.26 16.71 -0.82
N SER A 96 1.24 17.15 -0.02
CA SER A 96 1.30 18.52 0.49
C SER A 96 1.43 19.52 -0.65
#